data_AF-A0AA95G8B9-F1
#
_entry.id   AF-A0AA95G8B9-F1
#
_cell.length_a   1.000
_cell.length_b   1.000
_cell.length_c   1.000
_cell.angle_alpha   90.00
_cell.angle_beta   90.00
_cell.angle_gamma   90.00
#
_symmetry.space_group_name_H-M   'P 1'
#
loop_
_entity.id
_entity.type
_entity.pdbx_description
1 polymer ?
#
loop_
_entity_poly.entity_id
_entity_poly.type
_entity_poly.pdbx_seq_one_letter_code
_entity_poly.pdbx_strand_id
1 'polypeptide(L)'
;MPEQSPEAIVNMVSLHLRELIHDINNALFVTKGFLEELNEDTQNKRYMDPKFDHENFQDMVSTINRNIEKIDTNLIKLRKFAKEDIFDKTGIPKPT
;
A
#
# COMPACT_ATOMS: atom_id res chain seq x y z
N MET A 1 7.24 -35.86 6.47
CA MET A 1 7.56 -34.43 6.26
C MET A 1 8.26 -33.96 7.52
N PRO A 2 9.42 -33.30 7.48
CA PRO A 2 10.02 -32.77 8.70
C PRO A 2 9.01 -31.79 9.32
N GLU A 3 8.69 -31.97 10.61
CA GLU A 3 7.81 -31.06 11.34
C GLU A 3 8.45 -29.67 11.36
N GLN A 4 7.74 -28.68 10.83
CA GLN A 4 8.18 -27.29 10.92
C GLN A 4 8.12 -26.86 12.38
N SER A 5 9.21 -26.28 12.89
CA SER A 5 9.21 -25.72 14.24
C SER A 5 8.24 -24.53 14.33
N PRO A 6 7.66 -24.24 15.50
CA PRO A 6 6.79 -23.07 15.69
C PRO A 6 7.43 -21.76 15.22
N GLU A 7 8.75 -21.61 15.41
CA GLU A 7 9.52 -20.45 14.96
C GLU A 7 9.55 -20.33 13.44
N ALA A 8 9.70 -21.45 12.72
CA ALA A 8 9.66 -21.46 11.26
C ALA A 8 8.28 -21.01 10.74
N ILE A 9 7.20 -21.42 11.39
CA ILE A 9 5.82 -21.01 11.05
C ILE A 9 5.62 -19.51 11.27
N VAL A 10 6.04 -18.98 12.42
CA VAL A 10 5.94 -17.54 12.74
C VAL A 10 6.76 -16.69 11.75
N ASN A 11 7.94 -17.18 11.36
CA ASN A 11 8.77 -16.53 10.35
C ASN A 11 8.08 -16.49 8.98
N MET A 12 7.48 -17.60 8.53
CA MET A 12 6.73 -17.66 7.27
C MET A 12 5.54 -16.69 7.27
N VAL A 13 4.77 -16.62 8.36
CA VAL A 13 3.68 -15.64 8.50
C VAL A 13 4.19 -14.21 8.38
N SER A 14 5.36 -13.92 8.97
CA SER A 14 5.99 -12.60 8.89
C SER A 14 6.47 -12.27 7.47
N LEU A 15 6.95 -13.24 6.70
CA LEU A 15 7.30 -13.07 5.28
C LEU A 15 6.07 -12.75 4.44
N HIS A 16 5.00 -13.54 4.56
CA HIS A 16 3.76 -13.29 3.83
C HIS A 16 3.15 -11.92 4.15
N LEU A 17 3.29 -11.46 5.40
CA LEU A 17 2.88 -10.11 5.77
C LEU A 17 3.70 -9.04 5.03
N ARG A 18 5.00 -9.26 4.79
CA ARG A 18 5.84 -8.33 4.01
C ARG A 18 5.45 -8.28 2.55
N GLU A 19 5.22 -9.44 1.95
CA GLU A 19 4.77 -9.57 0.56
C GLU A 19 3.47 -8.78 0.39
N LEU A 20 2.51 -8.98 1.30
CA LEU A 20 1.26 -8.23 1.30
C LEU A 20 1.48 -6.71 1.45
N ILE A 21 2.34 -6.28 2.37
CA ILE A 21 2.67 -4.85 2.53
C ILE A 21 3.27 -4.28 1.24
N HIS A 22 4.14 -5.04 0.57
CA HIS A 22 4.77 -4.62 -0.68
C HIS A 22 3.74 -4.46 -1.80
N ASP A 23 2.84 -5.43 -1.97
CA ASP A 23 1.81 -5.38 -3.00
C ASP A 23 0.84 -4.23 -2.78
N ILE A 24 0.47 -3.94 -1.52
CA ILE A 24 -0.35 -2.78 -1.20
C ILE A 24 0.40 -1.47 -1.52
N ASN A 25 1.70 -1.36 -1.21
CA ASN A 25 2.47 -0.16 -1.57
C ASN A 25 2.49 0.06 -3.10
N ASN A 26 2.65 -1.00 -3.88
CA ASN A 26 2.60 -0.93 -5.34
C ASN A 26 1.22 -0.46 -5.84
N ALA A 27 0.13 -1.01 -5.28
CA ALA A 27 -1.22 -0.57 -5.61
C ALA A 27 -1.44 0.92 -5.26
N LEU A 28 -0.95 1.38 -4.09
CA LEU A 28 -1.03 2.79 -3.70
C LEU A 28 -0.23 3.69 -4.63
N PHE A 29 0.95 3.25 -5.07
CA PHE A 29 1.78 3.99 -6.03
C PHE A 29 1.06 4.16 -7.38
N VAL A 30 0.51 3.07 -7.94
CA VAL A 30 -0.27 3.10 -9.19
C VAL A 30 -1.49 4.01 -9.03
N THR A 31 -2.18 3.96 -7.89
CA THR A 31 -3.35 4.80 -7.62
C THR A 31 -2.98 6.29 -7.58
N LYS A 32 -1.85 6.65 -6.97
CA LYS A 32 -1.36 8.03 -6.96
C LYS A 32 -1.02 8.51 -8.38
N GLY A 33 -0.32 7.70 -9.17
CA GLY A 33 -0.03 8.03 -10.57
C GLY A 33 -1.29 8.28 -11.40
N PHE A 34 -2.32 7.43 -11.24
CA PHE A 34 -3.61 7.65 -11.89
C PHE A 34 -4.27 8.98 -11.49
N LEU A 35 -4.21 9.37 -10.21
CA LEU A 35 -4.77 10.64 -9.76
C LEU A 35 -4.00 11.85 -10.29
N GLU A 36 -2.67 11.74 -10.41
CA GLU A 36 -1.82 12.76 -11.02
C GLU A 36 -2.18 12.96 -12.50
N GLU A 37 -2.22 11.88 -13.28
CA GLU A 37 -2.64 11.90 -14.69
C GLU A 37 -4.05 12.47 -14.86
N LEU A 38 -5.00 12.04 -14.02
CA LEU A 38 -6.37 12.52 -14.06
C LEU A 38 -6.44 14.03 -13.77
N ASN A 39 -5.67 14.53 -12.80
CA ASN A 39 -5.64 15.94 -12.48
C ASN A 39 -5.03 16.78 -13.62
N GLU A 40 -3.98 16.28 -14.28
CA GLU A 40 -3.41 16.90 -15.48
C GLU A 40 -4.43 16.97 -16.63
N ASP A 41 -5.16 15.88 -16.88
CA ASP A 41 -6.22 15.81 -17.89
C ASP A 41 -7.35 16.82 -17.64
N THR A 42 -7.73 17.00 -16.36
CA THR A 42 -8.73 18.00 -15.96
C THR A 42 -8.29 19.42 -16.26
N GLN A 43 -6.99 19.72 -16.13
CA GLN A 43 -6.42 21.03 -16.46
C GLN A 43 -6.20 21.21 -17.98
N ASN A 44 -5.94 20.14 -18.72
CA ASN A 44 -5.48 20.17 -20.11
C ASN A 44 -6.59 20.15 -21.20
N LYS A 45 -7.81 20.62 -20.90
CA LYS A 45 -8.87 21.05 -21.87
C LYS A 45 -10.04 20.09 -22.13
N ARG A 46 -10.09 18.85 -21.62
CA ARG A 46 -11.30 17.99 -21.79
C ARG A 46 -12.46 18.36 -20.88
N TYR A 47 -12.16 19.02 -19.77
CA TYR A 47 -13.11 19.28 -18.70
C TYR A 47 -13.39 20.77 -18.49
N MET A 48 -12.94 21.63 -19.41
CA MET A 48 -13.25 23.08 -19.42
C MET A 48 -14.68 23.38 -19.89
N ASP A 49 -15.53 22.35 -20.07
CA ASP A 49 -16.95 22.53 -20.36
C ASP A 49 -17.61 23.20 -19.14
N PRO A 50 -18.34 24.32 -19.30
CA PRO A 50 -19.06 24.97 -18.21
C PRO A 50 -20.07 24.07 -17.48
N LYS A 51 -20.45 22.94 -18.07
CA LYS A 51 -21.33 21.92 -17.46
C LYS A 51 -20.57 20.90 -16.60
N PHE A 52 -19.25 20.88 -16.66
CA PHE A 52 -18.44 19.99 -15.84
C PHE A 52 -18.36 20.53 -14.41
N ASP A 53 -18.77 19.69 -13.46
CA ASP A 53 -18.77 20.03 -12.04
C ASP A 53 -17.37 19.83 -11.45
N HIS A 54 -16.55 20.88 -11.57
CA HIS A 54 -15.19 20.88 -11.05
C HIS A 54 -15.13 20.76 -9.53
N GLU A 55 -16.11 21.30 -8.79
CA GLU A 55 -16.12 21.23 -7.33
C GLU A 55 -16.34 19.79 -6.86
N ASN A 56 -17.38 19.14 -7.38
CA ASN A 56 -17.67 17.74 -7.06
C ASN A 56 -16.52 16.81 -7.50
N PHE A 57 -15.89 17.06 -8.65
CA PHE A 57 -14.71 16.31 -9.07
C PHE A 57 -13.54 16.45 -8.08
N GLN A 58 -13.22 17.67 -7.65
CA GLN A 58 -12.15 17.91 -6.68
C GLN A 58 -12.47 17.27 -5.31
N ASP A 59 -13.73 17.27 -4.88
CA ASP A 59 -14.18 16.59 -3.66
C ASP A 59 -13.99 15.07 -3.73
N MET A 60 -14.28 14.46 -4.88
CA MET A 60 -14.02 13.03 -5.12
C MET A 60 -12.52 12.72 -5.05
N VAL A 61 -11.68 13.50 -5.74
CA VAL A 61 -10.22 13.34 -5.72
C VAL A 61 -9.67 13.51 -4.29
N SER A 62 -10.13 14.53 -3.56
CA SER A 62 -9.77 14.78 -2.16
C SER A 62 -10.13 13.60 -1.26
N THR A 63 -11.32 13.02 -1.47
CA THR A 63 -11.78 11.82 -0.74
C THR A 63 -10.86 10.62 -0.98
N ILE A 64 -10.47 10.37 -2.23
CA ILE A 64 -9.55 9.27 -2.57
C ILE A 64 -8.18 9.51 -1.93
N ASN A 65 -7.65 10.73 -2.00
CA ASN A 65 -6.36 11.09 -1.37
C ASN A 65 -6.36 10.84 0.15
N ARG A 66 -7.41 11.27 0.86
CA ARG A 66 -7.54 10.98 2.31
C ARG A 66 -7.56 9.49 2.61
N ASN A 67 -8.22 8.70 1.76
CA ASN A 67 -8.26 7.24 1.93
C ASN A 67 -6.88 6.62 1.71
N ILE A 68 -6.13 7.08 0.70
CA ILE A 68 -4.74 6.65 0.45
C ILE A 68 -3.85 6.94 1.66
N GLU A 69 -3.90 8.15 2.21
CA GLU A 69 -3.12 8.54 3.40
C GLU A 69 -3.46 7.68 4.63
N LYS A 70 -4.75 7.38 4.81
CA LYS A 70 -5.21 6.51 5.90
C LYS A 70 -4.67 5.08 5.74
N ILE A 71 -4.66 4.54 4.52
CA ILE A 71 -4.09 3.21 4.24
C ILE A 71 -2.58 3.24 4.49
N ASP A 72 -1.86 4.24 3.99
CA ASP A 72 -0.41 4.37 4.16
C ASP A 72 -0.02 4.44 5.65
N THR A 73 -0.76 5.22 6.45
CA THR A 73 -0.57 5.28 7.91
C THR A 73 -0.77 3.92 8.58
N ASN A 74 -1.74 3.12 8.11
CA ASN A 74 -1.98 1.79 8.64
C ASN A 74 -0.90 0.79 8.20
N LEU A 75 -0.37 0.92 6.97
CA LEU A 75 0.77 0.10 6.51
C LEU A 75 2.02 0.36 7.35
N ILE A 76 2.30 1.61 7.73
CA ILE A 76 3.40 1.94 8.64
C ILE A 76 3.27 1.19 9.97
N LYS A 77 2.05 1.07 10.50
CA LYS A 77 1.78 0.27 11.72
C LYS A 77 1.97 -1.22 11.45
N LEU A 78 1.51 -1.72 10.30
CA LEU A 78 1.61 -3.12 9.91
C LEU A 78 3.08 -3.58 9.76
N ARG A 79 3.95 -2.71 9.21
CA ARG A 79 5.40 -2.95 9.11
C ARG A 79 6.07 -3.24 10.45
N LYS A 80 5.53 -2.75 11.58
CA LYS A 80 6.05 -3.04 12.93
C LYS A 80 5.86 -4.50 13.34
N PHE A 81 4.90 -5.21 12.76
CA PHE A 81 4.66 -6.63 13.02
C PHE A 81 5.46 -7.52 12.07
N ALA A 82 5.87 -6.99 10.92
CA ALA A 82 6.66 -7.70 9.91
C ALA A 82 8.19 -7.60 10.14
N LYS A 83 8.67 -7.36 11.38
CA LYS A 83 10.08 -7.02 11.70
C LYS A 83 11.09 -8.13 11.39
N GLU A 84 12.33 -7.71 11.05
CA GLU A 84 13.48 -8.60 10.82
C GLU A 84 13.97 -9.27 12.11
N ASP A 85 13.80 -8.61 13.26
CA ASP A 85 14.25 -9.11 14.55
C ASP A 85 13.71 -10.50 14.92
N ILE A 86 12.60 -10.96 14.31
CA ILE A 86 12.08 -12.32 14.53
C ILE A 86 13.03 -13.36 13.92
N PHE A 87 13.61 -13.10 12.74
CA PHE A 87 14.61 -13.97 12.12
C PHE A 87 15.90 -14.01 12.95
N ASP A 88 16.36 -12.84 13.40
CA ASP A 88 17.58 -12.72 14.21
C ASP A 88 17.43 -13.39 15.59
N LYS A 89 16.24 -13.36 16.18
CA LYS A 89 15.95 -14.00 17.48
C LYS A 89 15.68 -15.49 17.39
N THR A 90 15.20 -15.98 16.26
CA THR A 90 14.86 -17.41 16.08
C THR A 90 16.01 -18.24 15.52
N GLY A 91 17.07 -17.60 15.03
CA GLY A 91 18.25 -18.29 14.48
C GLY A 91 17.97 -19.03 13.17
N ILE A 92 16.80 -18.82 12.55
CA ILE A 92 16.42 -19.45 11.29
C ILE A 92 16.84 -18.52 10.14
N PRO A 93 17.70 -18.98 9.21
CA PRO A 93 18.15 -18.16 8.09
C PRO A 93 16.99 -17.77 7.18
N LYS A 94 17.05 -16.55 6.62
CA LYS A 94 16.09 -16.09 5.59
C LYS A 94 16.03 -17.13 4.46
N PRO A 95 14.83 -17.49 3.97
CA PRO A 95 14.73 -18.31 2.76
C PRO A 95 15.37 -17.56 1.59
N THR A 96 16.29 -18.24 0.90
CA THR A 96 16.97 -17.78 -0.33
C THR A 96 16.05 -17.82 -1.53
#